data_AF-A0A838PLD9-F1
#
_entry.id   AF-A0A838PLD9-F1
#
_cell.length_a   1.000
_cell.length_b   1.000
_cell.length_c   1.000
_cell.angle_alpha   90.00
_cell.angle_beta   90.00
_cell.angle_gamma   90.00
#
_symmetry.space_group_name_H-M   'P 1'
#
loop_
_entity.id
_entity.type
_entity.pdbx_description
1 polymer ?
#
loop_
_entity_poly.entity_id
_entity_poly.type
_entity_poly.pdbx_seq_one_letter_code
_entity_poly.pdbx_strand_id
1 'polypeptide(L)'
;MSGPAISAAFFDPQVDVHASLRSGMGIIFRGERPEIVDEPPELARDGAGWSLRIAREVELTFEPVSEEGSLGGSTARLCRVRGRVGQDALDCLGTVTETTQAPAWDELDATRSISAIFDAAHALVLFARRPRGARGHGEEELTGWLLEDGVLHGIEDARLSTIYDGEGRQRSSGLELWLPGEDFPRRAAGEARAGLSLALEGLIVHAAVFGWRMEGRDGVGAYELSVRDEGGVAA
;
A
#
# COMPACT_ATOMS: atom_id res chain seq x y z
N MET A 1 -5.90 26.10 -0.33
CA MET A 1 -4.96 24.97 -0.24
C MET A 1 -5.81 23.73 -0.11
N SER A 2 -5.73 22.79 -1.06
CA SER A 2 -6.33 21.47 -0.89
C SER A 2 -5.64 20.75 0.27
N GLY A 3 -6.39 19.98 1.07
CA GLY A 3 -5.79 19.16 2.13
C GLY A 3 -4.83 18.10 1.57
N PRO A 4 -4.11 17.36 2.45
CA PRO A 4 -3.26 16.26 2.00
C PRO A 4 -4.08 15.22 1.23
N ALA A 5 -3.47 14.58 0.24
CA ALA A 5 -4.11 13.48 -0.48
C ALA A 5 -4.10 12.23 0.40
N ILE A 6 -5.26 11.62 0.61
CA ILE A 6 -5.41 10.47 1.50
C ILE A 6 -5.62 9.21 0.67
N SER A 7 -4.91 8.14 1.03
CA SER A 7 -5.20 6.77 0.58
C SER A 7 -5.38 5.84 1.77
N ALA A 8 -6.12 4.76 1.57
CA ALA A 8 -6.36 3.73 2.56
C ALA A 8 -6.34 2.35 1.91
N ALA A 9 -5.87 1.35 2.64
CA ALA A 9 -5.97 -0.04 2.26
C ALA A 9 -6.39 -0.88 3.47
N PHE A 10 -7.15 -1.94 3.25
CA PHE A 10 -7.53 -2.87 4.31
C PHE A 10 -7.71 -4.28 3.76
N PHE A 11 -7.69 -5.25 4.67
CA PHE A 11 -7.94 -6.63 4.34
C PHE A 11 -8.66 -7.32 5.50
N ASP A 12 -9.83 -7.89 5.21
CA ASP A 12 -10.60 -8.71 6.14
C ASP A 12 -10.58 -10.18 5.69
N PRO A 13 -9.79 -11.05 6.36
CA PRO A 13 -9.74 -12.48 6.02
C PRO A 13 -11.04 -13.22 6.30
N GLN A 14 -11.90 -12.70 7.19
CA GLN A 14 -13.09 -13.42 7.63
C GLN A 14 -14.17 -13.41 6.54
N VAL A 15 -14.23 -12.32 5.78
CA VAL A 15 -15.18 -12.14 4.67
C VAL A 15 -14.48 -12.09 3.31
N ASP A 16 -13.16 -12.27 3.27
CA ASP A 16 -12.32 -12.28 2.06
C ASP A 16 -12.50 -11.01 1.21
N VAL A 17 -12.59 -9.87 1.89
CA VAL A 17 -12.73 -8.55 1.26
C VAL A 17 -11.47 -7.74 1.49
N HIS A 18 -11.02 -7.08 0.43
CA HIS A 18 -9.90 -6.17 0.49
C HIS A 18 -10.13 -4.95 -0.37
N ALA A 19 -9.48 -3.86 -0.03
CA ALA A 19 -9.53 -2.67 -0.86
C ALA A 19 -8.23 -1.90 -0.84
N SER A 20 -7.98 -1.23 -1.97
CA SER A 20 -7.05 -0.11 -2.05
C SER A 20 -7.79 1.09 -2.59
N LEU A 21 -7.74 2.20 -1.85
CA LEU A 21 -8.60 3.35 -2.02
C LEU A 21 -7.76 4.61 -1.98
N ARG A 22 -8.02 5.53 -2.91
CA ARG A 22 -7.41 6.86 -2.94
C ARG A 22 -8.36 7.86 -3.56
N SER A 23 -8.10 9.15 -3.38
CA SER A 23 -8.87 10.19 -4.05
C SER A 23 -8.98 9.93 -5.55
N GLY A 24 -10.21 9.70 -6.03
CA GLY A 24 -10.51 9.45 -7.44
C GLY A 24 -10.45 8.00 -7.92
N MET A 25 -10.05 7.03 -7.08
CA MET A 25 -10.05 5.61 -7.45
C MET A 25 -10.24 4.72 -6.22
N GLY A 26 -11.24 3.84 -6.29
CA GLY A 26 -11.38 2.72 -5.37
C GLY A 26 -11.25 1.40 -6.12
N ILE A 27 -10.52 0.47 -5.54
CA ILE A 27 -10.52 -0.93 -5.96
C ILE A 27 -10.93 -1.75 -4.77
N ILE A 28 -11.98 -2.53 -4.91
CA ILE A 28 -12.40 -3.54 -3.95
C ILE A 28 -12.17 -4.89 -4.59
N PHE A 29 -11.78 -5.87 -3.80
CA PHE A 29 -11.76 -7.24 -4.29
C PHE A 29 -12.34 -8.19 -3.28
N ARG A 30 -13.04 -9.18 -3.83
CA ARG A 30 -13.78 -10.22 -3.13
C ARG A 30 -13.19 -11.55 -3.56
N GLY A 31 -12.37 -12.12 -2.68
CA GLY A 31 -11.38 -13.12 -3.07
C GLY A 31 -10.50 -12.62 -4.20
N GLU A 32 -10.34 -13.40 -5.27
CA GLU A 32 -9.48 -13.04 -6.41
C GLU A 32 -10.12 -12.07 -7.41
N ARG A 33 -11.37 -11.64 -7.18
CA ARG A 33 -12.13 -10.83 -8.15
C ARG A 33 -11.97 -9.33 -7.87
N PRO A 34 -11.26 -8.58 -8.72
CA PRO A 34 -11.22 -7.13 -8.64
C PRO A 34 -12.51 -6.50 -9.14
N GLU A 35 -12.93 -5.45 -8.45
CA GLU A 35 -14.01 -4.55 -8.80
C GLU A 35 -13.48 -3.11 -8.68
N ILE A 36 -13.54 -2.39 -9.79
CA ILE A 36 -13.25 -0.96 -9.78
C ILE A 36 -14.52 -0.27 -9.31
N VAL A 37 -14.37 0.60 -8.32
CA VAL A 37 -15.47 1.36 -7.78
C VAL A 37 -15.77 2.53 -8.73
N ASP A 38 -17.01 2.60 -9.21
CA ASP A 38 -17.46 3.64 -10.15
C ASP A 38 -17.57 5.03 -9.50
N GLU A 39 -17.92 5.08 -8.22
CA GLU A 39 -18.01 6.32 -7.45
C GLU A 39 -16.69 6.62 -6.71
N PRO A 40 -16.20 7.87 -6.73
CA PRO A 40 -14.96 8.20 -6.06
C PRO A 40 -15.11 8.01 -4.54
N PRO A 41 -14.15 7.35 -3.87
CA PRO A 41 -14.20 7.19 -2.43
C PRO A 41 -14.08 8.55 -1.73
N GLU A 42 -15.04 8.82 -0.85
CA GLU A 42 -15.03 9.97 0.05
C GLU A 42 -14.28 9.59 1.32
N LEU A 43 -12.95 9.75 1.29
CA LEU A 43 -12.09 9.55 2.44
C LEU A 43 -11.79 10.90 3.11
N ALA A 44 -12.18 11.03 4.37
CA ALA A 44 -12.04 12.27 5.12
C ALA A 44 -11.58 12.00 6.55
N ARG A 45 -10.86 12.97 7.13
CA ARG A 45 -10.44 12.93 8.52
C ARG A 45 -11.64 13.15 9.44
N ASP A 46 -11.77 12.31 10.45
CA ASP A 46 -12.82 12.39 11.47
C ASP A 46 -12.21 12.21 12.87
N GLY A 47 -12.08 13.32 13.59
CA GLY A 47 -11.36 13.36 14.86
C GLY A 47 -9.90 12.93 14.72
N ALA A 48 -9.54 11.86 15.44
CA ALA A 48 -8.20 11.26 15.38
C ALA A 48 -8.04 10.22 14.26
N GLY A 49 -9.15 9.79 13.65
CA GLY A 49 -9.18 8.77 12.61
C GLY A 49 -9.70 9.30 11.28
N TRP A 50 -10.27 8.39 10.49
CA TRP A 50 -10.87 8.70 9.19
C TRP A 50 -12.19 7.98 9.01
N SER A 51 -13.09 8.62 8.26
CA SER A 51 -14.28 8.00 7.70
C SER A 51 -14.08 7.81 6.20
N LEU A 52 -14.49 6.66 5.70
CA LEU A 52 -14.58 6.35 4.30
C LEU A 52 -16.04 6.08 3.95
N ARG A 53 -16.53 6.73 2.90
CA ARG A 53 -17.78 6.36 2.24
C ARG A 53 -17.58 6.17 0.75
N ILE A 54 -18.27 5.17 0.21
CA ILE A 54 -18.40 4.98 -1.23
C ILE A 54 -19.87 4.72 -1.51
N ALA A 55 -20.49 5.65 -2.24
CA ALA A 55 -21.93 5.60 -2.51
C ALA A 55 -22.72 5.33 -1.22
N ARG A 56 -23.64 4.36 -1.28
CA ARG A 56 -24.34 3.80 -0.13
C ARG A 56 -23.84 2.41 0.26
N GLU A 57 -22.81 1.91 -0.42
CA GLU A 57 -22.40 0.51 -0.34
C GLU A 57 -21.23 0.31 0.61
N VAL A 58 -20.37 1.30 0.78
CA VAL A 58 -19.25 1.23 1.72
C VAL A 58 -19.36 2.35 2.72
N GLU A 59 -19.28 1.98 3.99
CA GLU A 59 -19.18 2.90 5.11
C GLU A 59 -18.21 2.29 6.12
N LEU A 60 -17.02 2.88 6.24
CA LEU A 60 -15.96 2.39 7.12
C LEU A 60 -15.39 3.53 7.96
N THR A 61 -14.91 3.17 9.14
CA THR A 61 -14.08 4.03 9.98
C THR A 61 -12.70 3.41 10.17
N PHE A 62 -11.68 4.26 10.23
CA PHE A 62 -10.28 3.91 10.43
C PHE A 62 -9.82 4.59 11.72
N GLU A 63 -9.58 3.78 12.75
CA GLU A 63 -9.07 4.23 14.04
C GLU A 63 -7.58 3.88 14.15
N PRO A 64 -6.67 4.86 14.32
CA PRO A 64 -5.24 4.57 14.46
C PRO A 64 -4.96 3.63 15.63
N VAL A 65 -4.13 2.61 15.40
CA VAL A 65 -3.62 1.71 16.44
C VAL A 65 -2.09 1.74 16.55
N SER A 66 -1.42 2.50 15.69
CA SER A 66 0.01 2.81 15.78
C SER A 66 0.26 4.31 15.84
N GLU A 67 1.48 4.67 16.22
CA GLU A 67 2.02 6.00 15.94
C GLU A 67 2.13 6.26 14.43
N GLU A 68 2.37 7.52 14.06
CA GLU A 68 2.60 7.94 12.68
C GLU A 68 4.03 7.63 12.25
N GLY A 69 4.17 6.90 11.14
CA GLY A 69 5.47 6.65 10.52
C GLY A 69 5.67 7.43 9.22
N SER A 70 6.89 7.93 9.00
CA SER A 70 7.26 8.70 7.80
C SER A 70 7.58 7.80 6.60
N LEU A 71 7.17 8.25 5.41
CA LEU A 71 7.43 7.62 4.10
C LEU A 71 8.05 8.64 3.10
N GLY A 72 8.80 9.62 3.60
CA GLY A 72 9.54 10.56 2.75
C GLY A 72 8.66 11.43 1.86
N GLY A 73 7.67 12.12 2.42
CA GLY A 73 6.69 12.96 1.68
C GLY A 73 5.23 12.52 1.87
N SER A 74 5.06 11.39 2.52
CA SER A 74 3.79 10.93 3.09
C SER A 74 4.02 10.43 4.51
N THR A 75 2.95 10.27 5.27
CA THR A 75 2.95 9.54 6.53
C THR A 75 1.92 8.43 6.48
N ALA A 76 2.13 7.35 7.23
CA ALA A 76 1.19 6.25 7.31
C ALA A 76 0.94 5.80 8.76
N ARG A 77 -0.25 5.25 9.00
CA ARG A 77 -0.64 4.64 10.28
C ARG A 77 -1.29 3.29 10.03
N LEU A 78 -0.99 2.33 10.91
CA LEU A 78 -1.81 1.13 11.06
C LEU A 78 -3.12 1.54 11.76
N CYS A 79 -4.24 1.06 11.23
CA CYS A 79 -5.58 1.38 11.71
C CYS A 79 -6.39 0.12 11.93
N ARG A 80 -7.25 0.16 12.95
CA ARG A 80 -8.41 -0.71 13.05
C ARG A 80 -9.48 -0.20 12.11
N VAL A 81 -10.04 -1.07 11.29
CA VAL A 81 -11.07 -0.75 10.29
C VAL A 81 -12.37 -1.43 10.68
N ARG A 82 -13.44 -0.65 10.81
CA ARG A 82 -14.78 -1.17 11.14
C ARG A 82 -15.84 -0.57 10.26
N GLY A 83 -16.90 -1.34 9.98
CA GLY A 83 -18.07 -0.85 9.26
C GLY A 83 -18.64 -1.90 8.32
N ARG A 84 -19.03 -1.51 7.11
CA ARG A 84 -19.63 -2.41 6.12
C ARG A 84 -19.16 -2.17 4.69
N VAL A 85 -19.15 -3.27 3.93
CA VAL A 85 -18.96 -3.29 2.47
C VAL A 85 -20.08 -4.16 1.86
N GLY A 86 -21.09 -3.52 1.29
CA GLY A 86 -22.33 -4.17 0.89
C GLY A 86 -23.09 -4.68 2.11
N GLN A 87 -23.28 -6.00 2.20
CA GLN A 87 -23.94 -6.65 3.35
C GLN A 87 -22.94 -7.14 4.41
N ASP A 88 -21.65 -7.19 4.08
CA ASP A 88 -20.62 -7.73 4.94
C ASP A 88 -20.23 -6.70 6.00
N ALA A 89 -20.19 -7.13 7.26
CA ALA A 89 -19.64 -6.33 8.35
C ALA A 89 -18.15 -6.61 8.48
N LEU A 90 -17.34 -5.57 8.67
CA LEU A 90 -15.89 -5.66 8.78
C LEU A 90 -15.44 -5.26 10.19
N ASP A 91 -14.47 -6.01 10.71
CA ASP A 91 -13.63 -5.65 11.86
C ASP A 91 -12.23 -6.21 11.61
N CYS A 92 -11.39 -5.42 10.94
CA CYS A 92 -10.09 -5.85 10.44
C CYS A 92 -9.02 -4.77 10.63
N LEU A 93 -7.84 -4.97 10.05
CA LEU A 93 -6.76 -4.01 10.06
C LEU A 93 -6.53 -3.44 8.66
N GLY A 94 -5.98 -2.24 8.63
CA GLY A 94 -5.65 -1.54 7.40
C GLY A 94 -4.62 -0.44 7.64
N THR A 95 -4.24 0.24 6.57
CA THR A 95 -3.33 1.39 6.62
C THR A 95 -4.05 2.61 6.06
N VAL A 96 -3.79 3.78 6.66
CA VAL A 96 -4.11 5.07 6.04
C VAL A 96 -2.80 5.80 5.79
N THR A 97 -2.66 6.36 4.59
CA THR A 97 -1.50 7.16 4.16
C THR A 97 -1.96 8.57 3.81
N GLU A 98 -1.32 9.57 4.41
CA GLU A 98 -1.54 10.99 4.12
C GLU A 98 -0.34 11.52 3.35
N THR A 99 -0.55 11.96 2.11
CA THR A 99 0.49 12.49 1.22
C THR A 99 0.48 14.01 1.24
N THR A 100 1.56 14.60 1.74
CA THR A 100 1.77 16.05 1.81
C THR A 100 2.62 16.55 0.65
N GLN A 101 3.46 15.69 0.09
CA GLN A 101 4.26 15.95 -1.10
C GLN A 101 3.97 14.87 -2.16
N ALA A 102 3.25 15.28 -3.20
CA ALA A 102 2.97 14.39 -4.33
C ALA A 102 4.28 13.97 -5.03
N PRO A 103 4.36 12.75 -5.59
CA PRO A 103 5.51 12.36 -6.40
C PRO A 103 5.72 13.31 -7.59
N ALA A 104 6.95 13.81 -7.75
CA ALA A 104 7.37 14.58 -8.92
C ALA A 104 7.56 13.62 -10.10
N TRP A 105 6.44 13.27 -10.74
CA TRP A 105 6.43 12.18 -11.72
C TRP A 105 7.40 12.40 -12.87
N ASP A 106 7.64 13.64 -13.30
CA ASP A 106 8.64 14.03 -14.31
C ASP A 106 10.08 13.56 -13.98
N GLU A 107 10.39 13.39 -12.69
CA GLU A 107 11.66 12.90 -12.16
C GLU A 107 11.66 11.40 -11.85
N LEU A 108 10.54 10.70 -12.04
CA LEU A 108 10.35 9.30 -11.63
C LEU A 108 9.94 8.40 -12.80
N ASP A 109 10.49 7.18 -12.78
CA ASP A 109 10.07 6.09 -13.68
C ASP A 109 9.05 5.16 -13.01
N ALA A 110 9.07 5.06 -11.67
CA ALA A 110 8.12 4.26 -10.91
C ALA A 110 8.02 4.70 -9.45
N THR A 111 6.89 4.35 -8.83
CA THR A 111 6.74 4.31 -7.38
C THR A 111 6.14 2.98 -6.95
N ARG A 112 6.47 2.53 -5.74
CA ARG A 112 5.95 1.30 -5.13
C ARG A 112 5.48 1.61 -3.73
N SER A 113 4.27 1.20 -3.39
CA SER A 113 3.73 1.25 -2.04
C SER A 113 3.45 -0.17 -1.58
N ILE A 114 4.01 -0.56 -0.43
CA ILE A 114 3.85 -1.88 0.15
C ILE A 114 3.33 -1.71 1.58
N SER A 115 2.29 -2.48 1.91
CA SER A 115 1.90 -2.75 3.28
C SER A 115 1.88 -4.25 3.53
N ALA A 116 2.37 -4.67 4.69
CA ALA A 116 2.26 -6.03 5.20
C ALA A 116 1.80 -5.95 6.66
N ILE A 117 0.61 -6.46 6.93
CA ILE A 117 -0.03 -6.43 8.25
C ILE A 117 -0.10 -7.87 8.76
N PHE A 118 0.51 -8.11 9.92
CA PHE A 118 0.51 -9.43 10.58
C PHE A 118 -0.47 -9.44 11.73
N ASP A 119 -0.47 -8.39 12.55
CA ASP A 119 -1.44 -8.12 13.60
C ASP A 119 -1.40 -6.63 14.01
N ALA A 120 -2.08 -6.27 15.10
CA ALA A 120 -2.17 -4.88 15.56
C ALA A 120 -0.86 -4.30 16.13
N ALA A 121 0.11 -5.17 16.45
CA ALA A 121 1.42 -4.83 17.00
C ALA A 121 2.56 -5.13 16.00
N HIS A 122 2.27 -5.77 14.86
CA HIS A 122 3.25 -6.18 13.86
C HIS A 122 2.80 -5.81 12.45
N ALA A 123 3.50 -4.86 11.84
CA ALA A 123 3.23 -4.41 10.48
C ALA A 123 4.47 -3.79 9.84
N LEU A 124 4.51 -3.75 8.51
CA LEU A 124 5.54 -3.11 7.72
C LEU A 124 4.86 -2.22 6.68
N VAL A 125 5.33 -0.98 6.54
CA VAL A 125 4.95 -0.11 5.43
C VAL A 125 6.21 0.44 4.79
N LEU A 126 6.27 0.34 3.47
CA LEU A 126 7.43 0.72 2.67
C LEU A 126 6.97 1.49 1.43
N PHE A 127 7.69 2.54 1.10
CA PHE A 127 7.50 3.32 -0.11
C PHE A 127 8.83 3.41 -0.85
N ALA A 128 8.84 3.01 -2.12
CA ALA A 128 10.01 3.08 -2.99
C ALA A 128 9.75 4.05 -4.14
N ARG A 129 10.74 4.89 -4.43
CA ARG A 129 10.77 5.76 -5.61
C ARG A 129 11.89 5.34 -6.52
N ARG A 130 11.61 5.17 -7.82
CA ARG A 130 12.63 4.95 -8.83
C ARG A 130 12.89 6.24 -9.58
N PRO A 131 14.05 6.89 -9.40
CA PRO A 131 14.44 8.05 -10.17
C PRO A 131 14.47 7.74 -11.67
N ARG A 132 14.25 8.78 -12.47
CA ARG A 132 14.26 8.69 -13.92
C ARG A 132 15.64 8.27 -14.44
N GLY A 133 15.65 7.28 -15.34
CA GLY A 133 16.87 6.78 -15.97
C GLY A 133 17.71 5.88 -15.07
N ALA A 134 17.20 5.51 -13.89
CA ALA A 134 17.80 4.49 -13.04
C ALA A 134 17.99 3.18 -13.81
N ARG A 135 19.18 2.56 -13.71
CA ARG A 135 19.49 1.37 -14.51
C ARG A 135 18.80 0.10 -14.00
N GLY A 136 18.24 0.15 -12.79
CA GLY A 136 17.52 -0.97 -12.19
C GLY A 136 16.95 -0.62 -10.82
N HIS A 137 16.33 -1.60 -10.17
CA HIS A 137 15.68 -1.42 -8.86
C HIS A 137 16.67 -1.19 -7.70
N GLY A 138 17.97 -1.41 -7.90
CA GLY A 138 19.01 -1.11 -6.88
C GLY A 138 19.32 0.38 -6.72
N GLU A 139 18.76 1.23 -7.59
CA GLU A 139 18.83 2.68 -7.52
C GLU A 139 17.50 3.28 -7.03
N GLU A 140 16.57 2.45 -6.53
CA GLU A 140 15.37 2.94 -5.88
C GLU A 140 15.73 3.55 -4.52
N GLU A 141 15.04 4.64 -4.18
CA GLU A 141 15.08 5.26 -2.86
C GLU A 141 13.93 4.70 -2.04
N LEU A 142 14.26 3.98 -0.97
CA LEU A 142 13.27 3.32 -0.10
C LEU A 142 13.17 4.06 1.22
N THR A 143 11.94 4.26 1.68
CA THR A 143 11.61 4.78 3.01
C THR A 143 10.49 3.95 3.61
N GLY A 144 10.49 3.78 4.92
CA GLY A 144 9.50 2.95 5.56
C GLY A 144 9.72 2.80 7.05
N TRP A 145 8.84 2.01 7.64
CA TRP A 145 8.88 1.69 9.06
C TRP A 145 8.38 0.27 9.29
N LEU A 146 8.90 -0.34 10.36
CA LEU A 146 8.48 -1.62 10.91
C LEU A 146 7.85 -1.38 12.28
N LEU A 147 6.63 -1.86 12.49
CA LEU A 147 6.01 -1.97 13.80
C LEU A 147 6.34 -3.35 14.37
N GLU A 148 7.00 -3.40 15.52
CA GLU A 148 7.35 -4.64 16.24
C GLU A 148 6.93 -4.50 17.70
N ASP A 149 6.13 -5.44 18.20
CA ASP A 149 5.58 -5.39 19.56
C ASP A 149 4.92 -4.03 19.92
N GLY A 150 4.31 -3.37 18.94
CA GLY A 150 3.67 -2.06 19.08
C GLY A 150 4.61 -0.86 19.08
N VAL A 151 5.91 -1.07 18.86
CA VAL A 151 6.94 -0.02 18.75
C VAL A 151 7.27 0.23 17.29
N LEU A 152 7.27 1.51 16.88
CA LEU A 152 7.56 1.90 15.51
C LEU A 152 9.06 2.15 15.32
N HIS A 153 9.68 1.38 14.43
CA HIS A 153 11.08 1.48 14.04
C HIS A 153 11.19 2.04 12.62
N GLY A 154 11.93 3.14 12.47
CA GLY A 154 12.32 3.61 11.14
C GLY A 154 13.28 2.61 10.48
N ILE A 155 13.15 2.44 9.17
CA ILE A 155 14.04 1.61 8.38
C ILE A 155 15.21 2.48 7.90
N GLU A 156 16.45 2.06 8.19
CA GLU A 156 17.67 2.79 7.80
C GLU A 156 18.06 2.50 6.35
N ASP A 157 18.02 1.23 5.96
CA ASP A 157 18.24 0.78 4.58
C ASP A 157 17.28 -0.37 4.25
N ALA A 158 16.92 -0.49 2.97
CA ALA A 158 16.05 -1.54 2.49
C ALA A 158 16.40 -1.98 1.08
N ARG A 159 16.24 -3.29 0.84
CA ARG A 159 16.27 -3.86 -0.50
C ARG A 159 14.94 -4.49 -0.81
N LEU A 160 14.44 -4.14 -2.00
CA LEU A 160 13.23 -4.68 -2.58
C LEU A 160 13.57 -5.44 -3.85
N SER A 161 13.12 -6.68 -3.91
CA SER A 161 13.14 -7.52 -5.10
C SER A 161 11.72 -7.91 -5.46
N THR A 162 11.40 -7.92 -6.75
CA THR A 162 10.06 -8.27 -7.25
C THR A 162 10.20 -9.15 -8.48
N ILE A 163 9.47 -10.25 -8.49
CA ILE A 163 9.28 -11.08 -9.68
C ILE A 163 7.99 -10.65 -10.35
N TYR A 164 8.06 -10.40 -11.65
CA TYR A 164 6.93 -9.93 -12.45
C TYR A 164 6.38 -11.06 -13.35
N ASP A 165 5.11 -10.95 -13.73
CA ASP A 165 4.52 -11.74 -14.81
C ASP A 165 4.87 -11.15 -16.20
N GLY A 166 4.37 -11.78 -17.26
CA GLY A 166 4.59 -11.33 -18.64
C GLY A 166 3.95 -9.98 -18.98
N GLU A 167 3.06 -9.46 -18.14
CA GLU A 167 2.35 -8.19 -18.30
C GLU A 167 2.89 -7.11 -17.34
N GLY A 168 3.98 -7.39 -16.62
CA GLY A 168 4.62 -6.46 -15.69
C GLY A 168 3.96 -6.39 -14.31
N ARG A 169 2.97 -7.23 -14.00
CA ARG A 169 2.36 -7.29 -12.67
C ARG A 169 3.25 -8.05 -11.70
N GLN A 170 3.17 -7.70 -10.42
CA GLN A 170 3.90 -8.36 -9.37
C GLN A 170 3.34 -9.77 -9.15
N ARG A 171 4.24 -10.78 -9.07
CA ARG A 171 3.90 -12.16 -8.69
C ARG A 171 4.38 -12.49 -7.28
N SER A 172 5.61 -12.09 -6.96
CA SER A 172 6.18 -12.26 -5.64
C SER A 172 7.21 -11.18 -5.36
N SER A 173 7.51 -10.99 -4.09
CA SER A 173 8.45 -9.98 -3.63
C SER A 173 9.25 -10.46 -2.43
N GLY A 174 10.50 -10.05 -2.36
CA GLY A 174 11.39 -10.23 -1.22
C GLY A 174 11.89 -8.89 -0.71
N LEU A 175 11.89 -8.75 0.61
CA LEU A 175 12.31 -7.56 1.34
C LEU A 175 13.46 -7.92 2.28
N GLU A 176 14.51 -7.11 2.27
CA GLU A 176 15.55 -7.08 3.29
C GLU A 176 15.57 -5.69 3.92
N LEU A 177 15.43 -5.60 5.24
CA LEU A 177 15.27 -4.35 5.97
C LEU A 177 16.34 -4.26 7.06
N TRP A 178 17.12 -3.18 7.07
CA TRP A 178 18.08 -2.88 8.11
C TRP A 178 17.50 -1.80 9.03
N LEU A 179 17.38 -2.12 10.31
CA LEU A 179 17.03 -1.15 11.34
C LEU A 179 18.29 -0.46 11.88
N PRO A 180 18.18 0.74 12.47
CA PRO A 180 19.31 1.46 13.02
C PRO A 180 20.15 0.60 13.98
N GLY A 181 21.42 0.41 13.64
CA GLY A 181 22.37 -0.34 14.45
C GLY A 181 22.33 -1.87 14.28
N GLU A 182 21.56 -2.40 13.32
CA GLU A 182 21.56 -3.82 12.98
C GLU A 182 22.54 -4.15 11.84
N ASP A 183 23.37 -5.18 12.03
CA ASP A 183 24.30 -5.66 10.99
C ASP A 183 23.63 -6.56 9.94
N PHE A 184 22.54 -7.23 10.33
CA PHE A 184 21.84 -8.21 9.50
C PHE A 184 20.41 -7.77 9.22
N PRO A 185 19.91 -7.96 7.99
CA PRO A 185 18.56 -7.53 7.66
C PRO A 185 17.51 -8.46 8.24
N ARG A 186 16.41 -7.85 8.64
CA ARG A 186 15.09 -8.48 8.78
C ARG A 186 14.57 -8.84 7.39
N ARG A 187 13.85 -9.96 7.26
CA ARG A 187 13.40 -10.46 5.97
C ARG A 187 11.90 -10.73 5.94
N ALA A 188 11.27 -10.23 4.89
CA ALA A 188 9.90 -10.56 4.55
C ALA A 188 9.81 -11.06 3.10
N ALA A 189 8.85 -11.94 2.85
CA ALA A 189 8.54 -12.43 1.51
C ALA A 189 7.03 -12.38 1.30
N GLY A 190 6.60 -12.10 0.07
CA GLY A 190 5.19 -12.06 -0.25
C GLY A 190 4.87 -12.58 -1.64
N GLU A 191 3.65 -13.04 -1.81
CA GLU A 191 3.11 -13.58 -3.06
C GLU A 191 1.76 -12.93 -3.37
N ALA A 192 1.57 -12.55 -4.63
CA ALA A 192 0.33 -11.99 -5.11
C ALA A 192 -0.78 -13.04 -5.06
N ARG A 193 -1.92 -12.67 -4.46
CA ARG A 193 -3.15 -13.47 -4.41
C ARG A 193 -4.16 -13.01 -5.45
N ALA A 194 -4.25 -11.69 -5.64
CA ALA A 194 -5.14 -11.06 -6.59
C ALA A 194 -4.46 -9.79 -7.11
N GLY A 195 -4.78 -9.36 -8.32
CA GLY A 195 -4.29 -8.10 -8.84
C GLY A 195 -5.01 -7.66 -10.11
N LEU A 196 -4.85 -6.37 -10.42
CA LEU A 196 -5.31 -5.79 -11.68
C LEU A 196 -4.35 -4.69 -12.13
N SER A 197 -4.50 -4.30 -13.40
CA SER A 197 -3.82 -3.14 -13.98
C SER A 197 -4.85 -2.09 -14.38
N LEU A 198 -4.51 -0.82 -14.18
CA LEU A 198 -5.32 0.34 -14.55
C LEU A 198 -4.44 1.38 -15.24
N ALA A 199 -4.98 2.08 -16.22
CA ALA A 199 -4.34 3.26 -16.79
C ALA A 199 -4.93 4.52 -16.14
N LEU A 200 -4.08 5.40 -15.62
CA LEU A 200 -4.47 6.61 -14.90
C LEU A 200 -3.50 7.75 -15.23
N GLU A 201 -4.00 8.78 -15.93
CA GLU A 201 -3.27 10.04 -16.15
C GLU A 201 -1.81 9.86 -16.65
N GLY A 202 -1.59 8.94 -17.60
CA GLY A 202 -0.25 8.67 -18.14
C GLY A 202 0.61 7.77 -17.25
N LEU A 203 -0.02 7.03 -16.33
CA LEU A 203 0.57 5.97 -15.52
C LEU A 203 -0.16 4.65 -15.77
N ILE A 204 0.58 3.55 -15.67
CA ILE A 204 0.01 2.22 -15.46
C ILE A 204 0.16 1.88 -13.98
N VAL A 205 -0.94 1.53 -13.33
CA VAL A 205 -0.98 1.15 -11.92
C VAL A 205 -1.33 -0.33 -11.82
N HIS A 206 -0.40 -1.11 -11.29
CA HIS A 206 -0.60 -2.50 -10.90
C HIS A 206 -0.88 -2.57 -9.40
N ALA A 207 -2.14 -2.81 -9.05
CA ALA A 207 -2.57 -2.99 -7.67
C ALA A 207 -2.76 -4.48 -7.39
N ALA A 208 -2.15 -4.98 -6.32
CA ALA A 208 -2.24 -6.38 -5.95
C ALA A 208 -2.37 -6.56 -4.44
N VAL A 209 -3.09 -7.60 -4.03
CA VAL A 209 -3.07 -8.09 -2.65
C VAL A 209 -2.09 -9.22 -2.52
N PHE A 210 -1.30 -9.12 -1.46
CA PHE A 210 -0.19 -10.00 -1.18
C PHE A 210 -0.45 -10.75 0.12
N GLY A 211 -0.20 -12.06 0.11
CA GLY A 211 0.08 -12.79 1.34
C GLY A 211 1.54 -12.57 1.70
N TRP A 212 1.81 -12.13 2.92
CA TRP A 212 3.17 -11.83 3.41
C TRP A 212 3.58 -12.81 4.49
N ARG A 213 4.89 -13.02 4.63
CA ARG A 213 5.50 -13.78 5.71
C ARG A 213 6.76 -13.08 6.20
N MET A 214 6.90 -12.94 7.52
CA MET A 214 8.05 -12.34 8.18
C MET A 214 8.23 -12.97 9.55
N GLU A 215 9.44 -13.43 9.88
CA GLU A 215 9.78 -13.96 11.21
C GLU A 215 8.79 -15.02 11.75
N GLY A 216 8.31 -15.91 10.87
CA GLY A 216 7.36 -16.96 11.24
C GLY A 216 5.91 -16.48 11.39
N ARG A 217 5.62 -15.20 11.19
CA ARG A 217 4.27 -14.64 11.12
C ARG A 217 3.80 -14.63 9.68
N ASP A 218 2.55 -15.01 9.47
CA ASP A 218 1.86 -14.85 8.20
C ASP A 218 0.96 -13.61 8.30
N GLY A 219 0.88 -12.86 7.21
CA GLY A 219 0.19 -11.59 7.13
C GLY A 219 -0.31 -11.33 5.73
N VAL A 220 -0.81 -10.12 5.54
CA VAL A 220 -1.49 -9.71 4.32
C VAL A 220 -1.36 -8.21 4.12
N GLY A 221 -1.42 -7.76 2.88
CA GLY A 221 -1.51 -6.34 2.61
C GLY A 221 -1.44 -6.04 1.13
N ALA A 222 -1.16 -4.79 0.80
CA ALA A 222 -1.17 -4.30 -0.56
C ALA A 222 0.25 -4.18 -1.12
N TYR A 223 0.37 -4.42 -2.42
CA TYR A 223 1.50 -3.97 -3.22
C TYR A 223 0.94 -3.21 -4.43
N GLU A 224 1.08 -1.89 -4.41
CA GLU A 224 0.84 -1.04 -5.55
C GLU A 224 2.14 -0.66 -6.25
N LEU A 225 2.19 -0.83 -7.57
CA LEU A 225 3.26 -0.35 -8.43
C LEU A 225 2.65 0.61 -9.43
N SER A 226 3.09 1.86 -9.41
CA SER A 226 2.76 2.84 -10.43
C SER A 226 3.99 3.05 -11.31
N VAL A 227 3.86 2.79 -12.61
CA VAL A 227 4.89 3.03 -13.62
C VAL A 227 4.39 4.06 -14.62
N ARG A 228 5.30 4.81 -15.22
CA ARG A 228 4.93 5.71 -16.31
C ARG A 228 4.37 4.90 -17.49
N ASP A 229 3.23 5.33 -18.01
CA ASP A 229 2.76 4.89 -19.30
C ASP A 229 3.56 5.64 -20.36
N GLU A 230 4.64 5.04 -20.84
CA GLU A 230 5.46 5.63 -21.90
C GLU A 230 4.75 5.64 -23.25
N GLY A 231 3.48 5.20 -23.32
CA GLY A 231 2.58 5.37 -24.46
C GLY A 231 3.35 5.20 -25.75
N GLY A 232 3.75 3.94 -26.04
CA GLY A 232 4.76 3.60 -27.03
C GLY A 232 4.89 4.65 -28.12
N VAL A 233 6.06 5.31 -28.17
CA VAL A 233 6.41 6.23 -29.25
C VAL A 233 6.01 5.55 -30.55
N ALA A 234 4.94 6.04 -31.17
CA ALA A 234 4.59 5.62 -32.51
C ALA A 234 5.80 5.97 -33.38
N ALA A 235 6.57 4.93 -33.74
CA ALA A 235 7.63 5.00 -34.72
C ALA A 235 7.03 5.31 -36.11
#